data_AF-A0A6J6CRR5-F1
#
_entry.id   AF-A0A6J6CRR5-F1
#
_cell.length_a   1.000
_cell.length_b   1.000
_cell.length_c   1.000
_cell.angle_alpha   90.00
_cell.angle_beta   90.00
_cell.angle_gamma   90.00
#
_symmetry.space_group_name_H-M   'P 1'
#
loop_
_entity.id
_entity.type
_entity.pdbx_description
1 polymer ?
#
loop_
_entity_poly.entity_id
_entity_poly.type
_entity_poly.pdbx_seq_one_letter_code
_entity_poly.pdbx_strand_id
1 'polypeptide(L)'
;MDIEGERHDGKFILFDVTSTAPGQKRKRILDAMRGLAIILMVIDHALSALESIGLNNDIVEYSRLTFTRFSMPLFMVASGIVWGLYGLKFRRWIEVFSLAVLLNAMMRLLWPDFNFPEILMVWALLAIAWKLIVRYPIITMIIGYTQMMYWQISWQGFQPGELAIFLGAGVILSKFSLDWIWRERRTTKFLEPLALVGRYPLTIYGGHLALLALLVAAANNQLTSLI
;
A
#
# COMPACT_ATOMS: atom_id res chain seq x y z
N MET A 1 -40.06 9.08 36.18
CA MET A 1 -39.13 10.03 36.80
C MET A 1 -38.18 9.18 37.58
N ASP A 2 -36.94 9.03 37.10
CA ASP A 2 -35.73 8.89 37.92
C ASP A 2 -34.54 8.77 36.97
N ILE A 3 -33.74 9.82 37.03
CA ILE A 3 -32.43 10.01 36.43
C ILE A 3 -31.46 9.65 37.54
N GLU A 4 -30.57 8.67 37.35
CA GLU A 4 -29.33 8.61 38.12
C GLU A 4 -28.16 8.27 37.20
N GLY A 5 -27.22 9.20 37.17
CA GLY A 5 -26.00 9.17 36.41
C GLY A 5 -24.79 8.69 37.24
N GLU A 6 -23.85 8.12 36.49
CA GLU A 6 -22.39 8.16 36.59
C GLU A 6 -21.65 8.11 37.95
N ARG A 7 -20.69 7.17 38.01
CA ARG A 7 -19.23 7.46 38.07
C ARG A 7 -18.48 6.28 37.42
N HIS A 8 -17.82 6.45 36.28
CA HIS A 8 -16.44 6.93 36.10
C HIS A 8 -15.37 6.11 36.84
N ASP A 9 -14.93 5.01 36.20
CA ASP A 9 -13.60 4.44 36.39
C ASP A 9 -12.72 4.79 35.19
N GLY A 10 -11.73 5.63 35.47
CA GLY A 10 -10.82 6.25 34.51
C GLY A 10 -9.83 5.28 33.88
N LYS A 11 -10.25 4.59 32.81
CA LYS A 11 -9.34 4.13 31.76
C LYS A 11 -9.57 4.95 30.51
N PHE A 12 -8.58 5.78 30.18
CA PHE A 12 -8.43 6.37 28.86
C PHE A 12 -8.35 5.24 27.82
N ILE A 13 -9.48 4.96 27.17
CA ILE A 13 -9.51 4.15 25.95
C ILE A 13 -9.06 5.08 24.82
N LEU A 14 -7.75 5.14 24.60
CA LEU A 14 -7.19 5.80 23.42
C LEU A 14 -7.56 4.98 22.16
N PHE A 15 -8.55 5.49 21.42
CA PHE A 15 -8.84 5.28 20.00
C PHE A 15 -8.97 3.83 19.50
N ASP A 16 -10.18 3.28 19.59
CA ASP A 16 -10.67 2.31 18.61
C ASP A 16 -11.78 2.95 17.77
N VAL A 17 -11.40 3.57 16.65
CA VAL A 17 -12.35 4.00 15.62
C VAL A 17 -11.82 3.56 14.26
N THR A 18 -11.84 2.25 14.02
CA THR A 18 -12.08 1.74 12.66
C THR A 18 -13.56 1.43 12.54
N SER A 19 -14.40 2.48 12.46
CA SER A 19 -15.83 2.31 12.17
C SER A 19 -16.01 1.75 10.74
N THR A 20 -16.10 0.42 10.67
CA THR A 20 -16.90 -0.23 9.65
C THR A 20 -18.36 0.13 9.91
N ALA A 21 -19.16 0.24 8.86
CA ALA A 21 -20.61 0.40 9.02
C ALA A 21 -21.14 -0.70 9.97
N PRO A 22 -22.21 -0.43 10.74
CA PRO A 22 -22.78 -1.44 11.65
C PRO A 22 -23.04 -2.74 10.86
N GLY A 23 -22.33 -3.81 11.20
CA GLY A 23 -22.48 -5.13 10.58
C GLY A 23 -21.34 -5.63 9.68
N GLN A 24 -20.39 -4.80 9.23
CA GLN A 24 -19.27 -5.30 8.43
C GLN A 24 -18.06 -5.69 9.30
N LYS A 25 -17.85 -7.00 9.48
CA LYS A 25 -16.70 -7.57 10.19
C LYS A 25 -15.42 -7.33 9.38
N ARG A 26 -14.42 -6.73 10.01
CA ARG A 26 -13.06 -6.54 9.44
C ARG A 26 -12.44 -7.90 9.09
N LYS A 27 -11.98 -8.07 7.84
CA LYS A 27 -11.35 -9.31 7.38
C LYS A 27 -9.84 -9.31 7.65
N ARG A 28 -9.39 -10.08 8.65
CA ARG A 28 -7.96 -10.19 9.01
C ARG A 28 -7.06 -10.65 7.87
N ILE A 29 -7.55 -11.49 6.96
CA ILE A 29 -6.81 -11.92 5.76
C ILE A 29 -6.39 -10.74 4.90
N LEU A 30 -7.24 -9.72 4.81
CA LEU A 30 -6.99 -8.51 4.02
C LEU A 30 -5.89 -7.67 4.64
N ASP A 31 -5.86 -7.59 5.97
CA ASP A 31 -4.76 -6.96 6.70
C ASP A 31 -3.47 -7.77 6.50
N ALA A 32 -3.51 -9.10 6.57
CA ALA A 32 -2.32 -9.92 6.33
C ALA A 32 -1.74 -9.75 4.92
N MET A 33 -2.59 -9.71 3.89
CA MET A 33 -2.18 -9.42 2.51
C MET A 33 -1.51 -8.05 2.39
N ARG A 34 -2.12 -7.01 2.97
CA ARG A 34 -1.53 -5.66 3.00
C ARG A 34 -0.20 -5.63 3.75
N GLY A 35 -0.12 -6.32 4.89
CA GLY A 35 1.11 -6.38 5.68
C GLY A 35 2.24 -7.06 4.93
N LEU A 36 1.97 -8.18 4.26
CA LEU A 36 2.95 -8.84 3.42
C LEU A 36 3.39 -7.93 2.26
N ALA A 37 2.45 -7.25 1.59
CA ALA A 37 2.78 -6.32 0.53
C ALA A 37 3.72 -5.20 1.02
N ILE A 38 3.42 -4.61 2.18
CA ILE A 38 4.26 -3.58 2.79
C ILE A 38 5.64 -4.11 3.18
N ILE A 39 5.75 -5.29 3.78
CA ILE A 39 7.05 -5.87 4.15
C ILE A 39 7.93 -6.08 2.91
N LEU A 40 7.35 -6.67 1.85
CA LEU A 40 8.07 -6.87 0.59
C LEU A 40 8.52 -5.54 -0.02
N MET A 41 7.69 -4.50 0.08
CA MET A 41 7.99 -3.16 -0.41
C MET A 41 9.10 -2.46 0.39
N VAL A 42 9.09 -2.61 1.72
CA VAL A 42 10.16 -2.10 2.60
C VAL A 42 11.49 -2.76 2.25
N ILE A 43 11.49 -4.08 2.04
CA ILE A 43 12.69 -4.82 1.62
C ILE A 43 13.16 -4.32 0.25
N ASP A 44 12.25 -4.14 -0.71
CA ASP A 44 12.58 -3.61 -2.04
C ASP A 44 13.29 -2.25 -1.98
N HIS A 45 12.72 -1.33 -1.22
CA HIS A 45 13.25 0.02 -1.09
C HIS A 45 14.57 0.03 -0.30
N ALA A 46 14.71 -0.81 0.72
CA ALA A 46 15.98 -0.95 1.44
C ALA A 46 17.08 -1.48 0.51
N LEU A 47 16.78 -2.47 -0.33
CA LEU A 47 17.70 -2.97 -1.35
C LEU A 47 18.06 -1.88 -2.38
N SER A 48 17.06 -1.11 -2.84
CA SER A 48 17.29 0.04 -3.72
C SER A 48 18.16 1.12 -3.06
N ALA A 49 18.02 1.33 -1.74
CA ALA A 49 18.85 2.26 -0.99
C ALA A 49 20.32 1.81 -0.97
N LEU A 50 20.56 0.52 -0.73
CA LEU A 50 21.89 -0.07 -0.77
C LEU A 50 22.57 0.11 -2.14
N GLU A 51 21.84 -0.15 -3.23
CA GLU A 51 22.37 0.10 -4.58
C GLU A 51 22.71 1.58 -4.79
N SER A 52 21.85 2.50 -4.34
CA SER A 52 22.04 3.94 -4.53
C SER A 52 23.24 4.52 -3.78
N ILE A 53 23.72 3.83 -2.74
CA ILE A 53 24.94 4.20 -2.01
C ILE A 53 26.17 3.38 -2.46
N GLY A 54 26.06 2.66 -3.58
CA GLY A 54 27.19 1.94 -4.22
C GLY A 54 27.41 0.50 -3.74
N LEU A 55 26.53 -0.06 -2.90
CA LEU A 55 26.58 -1.46 -2.48
C LEU A 55 25.81 -2.36 -3.45
N ASN A 56 26.21 -2.36 -4.73
CA ASN A 56 25.57 -3.17 -5.76
C ASN A 56 26.17 -4.59 -5.82
N ASN A 57 25.34 -5.62 -5.74
CA ASN A 57 25.74 -7.00 -5.96
C ASN A 57 24.61 -7.80 -6.64
N ASP A 58 24.96 -8.93 -7.28
CA ASP A 58 24.01 -9.77 -8.01
C ASP A 58 22.84 -10.28 -7.15
N ILE A 59 23.04 -10.40 -5.83
CA ILE A 59 22.02 -10.86 -4.87
C ILE A 59 20.95 -9.79 -4.65
N VAL A 60 21.35 -8.52 -4.60
CA VAL A 60 20.46 -7.37 -4.44
C VAL A 60 19.60 -7.21 -5.68
N GLU A 61 20.19 -7.25 -6.87
CA GLU A 61 19.46 -7.21 -8.14
C GLU A 61 18.50 -8.41 -8.29
N TYR A 62 18.98 -9.62 -8.03
CA TYR A 62 18.15 -10.83 -8.11
C TYR A 62 16.94 -10.77 -7.18
N SER A 63 17.14 -10.32 -5.93
CA SER A 63 16.07 -10.21 -4.93
C SER A 63 14.99 -9.20 -5.36
N ARG A 64 15.41 -8.09 -5.98
CA ARG A 64 14.52 -7.05 -6.52
C ARG A 64 13.72 -7.54 -7.72
N LEU A 65 14.32 -8.35 -8.58
CA LEU A 65 13.68 -8.88 -9.78
C LEU A 65 12.74 -10.07 -9.52
N THR A 66 12.82 -10.70 -8.34
CA THR A 66 12.05 -11.93 -8.03
C THR A 66 11.03 -11.73 -6.92
N PHE A 67 11.46 -11.59 -5.67
CA PHE A 67 10.57 -11.72 -4.52
C PHE A 67 9.85 -10.42 -4.17
N THR A 68 10.56 -9.30 -4.17
CA THR A 68 10.00 -8.01 -3.75
C THR A 68 9.05 -7.41 -4.79
N ARG A 69 9.19 -7.80 -6.07
CA ARG A 69 8.27 -7.44 -7.15
C ARG A 69 6.81 -7.84 -6.88
N PHE A 70 6.54 -8.83 -6.04
CA PHE A 70 5.17 -9.21 -5.66
C PHE A 70 4.48 -8.18 -4.74
N SER A 71 5.22 -7.24 -4.15
CA SER A 71 4.66 -6.20 -3.26
C SER A 71 3.55 -5.39 -3.94
N MET A 72 3.79 -4.89 -5.16
CA MET A 72 2.83 -4.04 -5.88
C MET A 72 1.60 -4.81 -6.39
N PRO A 73 1.72 -5.98 -7.05
CA PRO A 73 0.58 -6.82 -7.37
C PRO A 73 -0.28 -7.13 -6.14
N LEU A 74 0.35 -7.50 -5.03
CA LEU A 74 -0.37 -7.84 -3.80
C LEU A 74 -1.08 -6.64 -3.19
N PHE A 75 -0.43 -5.47 -3.17
CA PHE A 75 -1.03 -4.21 -2.71
C PHE A 75 -2.23 -3.78 -3.56
N MET A 76 -2.11 -3.89 -4.89
CA MET A 76 -3.18 -3.52 -5.82
C MET A 76 -4.36 -4.49 -5.76
N VAL A 77 -4.10 -5.79 -5.70
CA VAL A 77 -5.15 -6.81 -5.49
C VAL A 77 -5.86 -6.57 -4.17
N ALA A 78 -5.11 -6.34 -3.07
CA ALA A 78 -5.71 -6.05 -1.77
C ALA A 78 -6.55 -4.76 -1.81
N SER A 79 -6.10 -3.73 -2.52
CA SER A 79 -6.86 -2.48 -2.74
C SER A 79 -8.15 -2.73 -3.51
N GLY A 80 -8.11 -3.55 -4.57
CA GLY A 80 -9.28 -3.90 -5.37
C GLY A 80 -10.32 -4.65 -4.56
N ILE A 81 -9.89 -5.62 -3.74
CA ILE A 81 -10.78 -6.34 -2.82
C ILE A 81 -11.46 -5.36 -1.85
N VAL A 82 -10.71 -4.40 -1.33
CA VAL A 82 -11.23 -3.38 -0.40
C VAL A 82 -12.27 -2.50 -1.06
N TRP A 83 -12.00 -2.03 -2.27
CA TRP A 83 -12.96 -1.20 -3.00
C TRP A 83 -14.22 -1.97 -3.35
N GLY A 84 -14.10 -3.26 -3.71
CA GLY A 84 -15.24 -4.12 -3.98
C GLY A 84 -16.10 -4.43 -2.74
N LEU A 85 -15.48 -4.63 -1.57
CA LEU A 85 -16.20 -4.98 -0.32
C LEU A 85 -16.72 -3.76 0.45
N TYR A 86 -15.95 -2.69 0.49
CA TYR A 86 -16.12 -1.56 1.41
C TYR A 86 -16.25 -0.21 0.71
N GLY A 87 -15.99 -0.15 -0.60
CA GLY A 87 -15.88 1.10 -1.34
C GLY A 87 -14.65 1.93 -0.97
N LEU A 88 -14.56 3.12 -1.58
CA LEU A 88 -13.53 4.11 -1.25
C LEU A 88 -14.09 5.16 -0.28
N LYS A 89 -13.44 5.33 0.87
CA LYS A 89 -13.73 6.44 1.79
C LYS A 89 -12.98 7.69 1.34
N PHE A 90 -13.69 8.79 1.09
CA PHE A 90 -13.09 10.04 0.60
C PHE A 90 -11.97 10.58 1.51
N ARG A 91 -12.17 10.56 2.84
CA ARG A 91 -11.13 10.92 3.81
C ARG A 91 -9.84 10.11 3.61
N ARG A 92 -9.97 8.80 3.39
CA ARG A 92 -8.82 7.92 3.17
C ARG A 92 -8.12 8.23 1.85
N TRP A 93 -8.89 8.55 0.82
CA TRP A 93 -8.33 8.97 -0.46
C TRP A 93 -7.49 10.26 -0.30
N ILE A 94 -8.00 11.27 0.42
CA ILE A 94 -7.23 12.49 0.72
C ILE A 94 -5.94 12.15 1.47
N GLU A 95 -6.01 11.34 2.53
CA GLU A 95 -4.82 10.92 3.29
C GLU A 95 -3.75 10.31 2.38
N VAL A 96 -4.14 9.41 1.47
CA VAL A 96 -3.21 8.77 0.53
C VAL A 96 -2.67 9.77 -0.48
N PHE A 97 -3.52 10.63 -1.04
CA PHE A 97 -3.12 11.65 -2.01
C PHE A 97 -2.13 12.65 -1.40
N SER A 98 -2.43 13.21 -0.22
CA SER A 98 -1.55 14.14 0.47
C SER A 98 -0.21 13.50 0.81
N LEU A 99 -0.21 12.24 1.28
CA LEU A 99 1.04 11.53 1.54
C LEU A 99 1.81 11.26 0.24
N ALA A 100 1.13 10.92 -0.86
CA ALA A 100 1.76 10.72 -2.16
C ALA A 100 2.49 11.99 -2.62
N VAL A 101 1.83 13.15 -2.56
CA VAL A 101 2.45 14.45 -2.90
C VAL A 101 3.67 14.70 -2.03
N LEU A 102 3.53 14.57 -0.71
CA LEU A 102 4.61 14.83 0.25
C LEU A 102 5.82 13.93 0.02
N LEU A 103 5.60 12.62 -0.10
CA LEU A 103 6.67 11.65 -0.32
C LEU A 103 7.34 11.85 -1.67
N ASN A 104 6.59 12.15 -2.74
CA ASN A 104 7.18 12.44 -4.04
C ASN A 104 8.08 13.69 -4.00
N ALA A 105 7.61 14.77 -3.37
CA ALA A 105 8.42 15.98 -3.20
C ALA A 105 9.69 15.71 -2.38
N MET A 106 9.55 14.97 -1.28
CA MET A 106 10.67 14.62 -0.40
C MET A 106 11.68 13.68 -1.08
N MET A 107 11.23 12.64 -1.80
CA MET A 107 12.13 11.75 -2.55
C MET A 107 12.89 12.52 -3.62
N ARG A 108 12.22 13.38 -4.39
CA ARG A 108 12.89 14.20 -5.42
C ARG A 108 13.97 15.11 -4.84
N LEU A 109 13.81 15.56 -3.60
CA LEU A 109 14.77 16.41 -2.92
C LEU A 109 15.93 15.64 -2.28
N LEU A 110 15.61 14.55 -1.56
CA LEU A 110 16.56 13.83 -0.70
C LEU A 110 17.16 12.57 -1.32
N TRP A 111 16.52 12.05 -2.37
CA TRP A 111 16.93 10.83 -3.05
C TRP A 111 16.53 10.89 -4.54
N PRO A 112 17.14 11.81 -5.31
CA PRO A 112 16.71 12.11 -6.69
C PRO A 112 16.84 10.92 -7.64
N ASP A 113 17.77 9.99 -7.38
CA ASP A 113 17.95 8.77 -8.18
C ASP A 113 16.85 7.72 -7.92
N PHE A 114 16.01 7.93 -6.91
CA PHE A 114 14.88 7.06 -6.61
C PHE A 114 13.67 7.36 -7.50
N ASN A 115 13.60 6.64 -8.61
CA ASN A 115 12.55 6.80 -9.62
C ASN A 115 11.19 6.14 -9.27
N PHE A 116 11.03 5.59 -8.06
CA PHE A 116 9.86 4.75 -7.70
C PHE A 116 8.68 5.39 -6.93
N PRO A 117 8.66 6.69 -6.51
CA PRO A 117 7.61 7.16 -5.58
C PRO A 117 6.24 7.44 -6.21
N GLU A 118 6.06 7.19 -7.50
CA GLU A 118 4.88 7.65 -8.24
C GLU A 118 3.68 6.70 -8.08
N ILE A 119 3.86 5.52 -7.47
CA ILE A 119 2.83 4.48 -7.41
C ILE A 119 1.66 4.84 -6.45
N LEU A 120 1.91 5.51 -5.32
CA LEU A 120 0.80 6.03 -4.50
C LEU A 120 0.01 7.10 -5.24
N MET A 121 0.68 7.91 -6.07
CA MET A 121 0.02 8.92 -6.89
C MET A 121 -0.85 8.24 -7.95
N VAL A 122 -0.34 7.22 -8.64
CA VAL A 122 -1.13 6.42 -9.60
C VAL A 122 -2.34 5.79 -8.92
N TRP A 123 -2.16 5.20 -7.73
CA TRP A 123 -3.27 4.67 -6.95
C TRP A 123 -4.33 5.74 -6.66
N ALA A 124 -3.89 6.93 -6.21
CA ALA A 124 -4.80 8.03 -5.89
C ALA A 124 -5.55 8.55 -7.12
N LEU A 125 -4.90 8.58 -8.29
CA LEU A 125 -5.53 8.94 -9.55
C LEU A 125 -6.55 7.88 -10.00
N LEU A 126 -6.20 6.59 -9.96
CA LEU A 126 -7.13 5.50 -10.24
C LEU A 126 -8.34 5.53 -9.30
N ALA A 127 -8.13 5.89 -8.04
CA ALA A 127 -9.18 5.99 -7.03
C ALA A 127 -10.24 7.05 -7.36
N ILE A 128 -9.95 8.06 -8.20
CA ILE A 128 -10.98 9.00 -8.68
C ILE A 128 -12.07 8.24 -9.47
N ALA A 129 -11.65 7.25 -10.26
CA ALA A 129 -12.53 6.42 -11.07
C ALA A 129 -13.03 5.16 -10.33
N TRP A 130 -12.90 5.08 -9.00
CA TRP A 130 -13.16 3.84 -8.24
C TRP A 130 -14.54 3.22 -8.51
N LYS A 131 -15.59 4.06 -8.65
CA LYS A 131 -16.96 3.58 -8.92
C LYS A 131 -17.04 2.85 -10.27
N LEU A 132 -16.35 3.36 -11.29
CA LEU A 132 -16.30 2.73 -12.61
C LEU A 132 -15.48 1.46 -12.57
N ILE A 133 -14.34 1.47 -11.86
CA ILE A 133 -13.47 0.31 -11.71
C ILE A 133 -14.19 -0.83 -11.00
N VAL A 134 -14.90 -0.54 -9.90
CA VAL A 134 -15.68 -1.55 -9.16
C VAL A 134 -16.84 -2.08 -10.02
N ARG A 135 -17.49 -1.22 -10.81
CA ARG A 135 -18.61 -1.61 -11.67
C ARG A 135 -18.17 -2.44 -12.87
N TYR A 136 -17.01 -2.12 -13.46
CA TYR A 136 -16.52 -2.71 -14.71
C TYR A 136 -15.08 -3.21 -14.61
N PRO A 137 -14.76 -4.16 -13.70
CA PRO A 137 -13.38 -4.54 -13.42
C PRO A 137 -12.67 -5.17 -14.63
N ILE A 138 -13.39 -5.93 -15.46
CA ILE A 138 -12.83 -6.53 -16.68
C ILE A 138 -12.47 -5.43 -17.69
N ILE A 139 -13.31 -4.41 -17.85
CA ILE A 139 -13.02 -3.28 -18.75
C ILE A 139 -11.80 -2.52 -18.24
N THR A 140 -11.67 -2.29 -16.93
CA THR A 140 -10.47 -1.69 -16.34
C THR A 140 -9.21 -2.50 -16.64
N MET A 141 -9.26 -3.83 -16.55
CA MET A 141 -8.13 -4.70 -16.90
C MET A 141 -7.77 -4.61 -18.39
N ILE A 142 -8.77 -4.58 -19.28
CA ILE A 142 -8.56 -4.41 -20.73
C ILE A 142 -7.89 -3.06 -21.01
N ILE A 143 -8.39 -1.97 -20.43
CA ILE A 143 -7.77 -0.63 -20.57
C ILE A 143 -6.34 -0.64 -20.05
N GLY A 144 -6.08 -1.27 -18.90
CA GLY A 144 -4.75 -1.41 -18.33
C GLY A 144 -3.80 -2.16 -19.28
N TYR A 145 -4.24 -3.27 -19.84
CA TYR A 145 -3.47 -4.04 -20.83
C TYR A 145 -3.19 -3.22 -22.09
N THR A 146 -4.19 -2.51 -22.62
CA THR A 146 -4.02 -1.62 -23.78
C THR A 146 -2.99 -0.52 -23.49
N GLN A 147 -3.03 0.11 -22.31
CA GLN A 147 -2.03 1.11 -21.93
C GLN A 147 -0.63 0.50 -21.91
N MET A 148 -0.44 -0.67 -21.29
CA MET A 148 0.87 -1.33 -21.23
C MET A 148 1.42 -1.69 -22.61
N MET A 149 0.57 -2.06 -23.57
CA MET A 149 1.01 -2.51 -24.89
C MET A 149 1.25 -1.35 -25.86
N TYR A 150 0.50 -0.25 -25.74
CA TYR A 150 0.49 0.80 -26.77
C TYR A 150 0.90 2.19 -26.26
N TRP A 151 0.91 2.42 -24.94
CA TRP A 151 1.27 3.69 -24.34
C TRP A 151 2.16 3.47 -23.11
N GLN A 152 3.34 2.90 -23.32
CA GLN A 152 4.29 2.71 -22.23
C GLN A 152 4.84 4.05 -21.76
N ILE A 153 4.93 4.22 -20.44
CA ILE A 153 5.56 5.38 -19.82
C ILE A 153 7.02 5.04 -19.56
N SER A 154 7.92 5.95 -19.93
CA SER A 154 9.36 5.80 -19.79
C SER A 154 9.83 6.01 -18.35
N TRP A 155 9.32 5.21 -17.42
CA TRP A 155 9.79 5.13 -16.04
C TRP A 155 10.15 3.69 -15.67
N GLN A 156 10.87 3.51 -14.56
CA GLN A 156 11.25 2.19 -14.08
C GLN A 156 10.18 1.60 -13.16
N GLY A 157 9.95 0.29 -13.27
CA GLY A 157 9.00 -0.44 -12.41
C GLY A 157 7.63 -0.65 -13.06
N PHE A 158 6.58 -0.72 -12.22
CA PHE A 158 5.24 -1.06 -12.67
C PHE A 158 4.60 0.04 -13.50
N GLN A 159 4.04 -0.31 -14.66
CA GLN A 159 3.24 0.58 -15.48
C GLN A 159 1.88 0.85 -14.82
N PRO A 160 1.26 2.03 -15.00
CA PRO A 160 -0.06 2.30 -14.45
C PRO A 160 -1.13 1.28 -14.86
N GLY A 161 -1.03 0.74 -16.07
CA GLY A 161 -1.90 -0.30 -16.60
C GLY A 161 -1.76 -1.64 -15.87
N GLU A 162 -0.55 -2.01 -15.43
CA GLU A 162 -0.35 -3.19 -14.57
C GLU A 162 -1.10 -3.04 -13.26
N LEU A 163 -1.01 -1.84 -12.66
CA LEU A 163 -1.70 -1.52 -11.42
C LEU A 163 -3.22 -1.59 -11.62
N ALA A 164 -3.74 -1.08 -12.73
CA ALA A 164 -5.15 -1.18 -13.08
C ALA A 164 -5.61 -2.64 -13.27
N ILE A 165 -4.78 -3.50 -13.88
CA ILE A 165 -5.07 -4.93 -14.03
C ILE A 165 -5.19 -5.62 -12.67
N PHE A 166 -4.19 -5.46 -11.81
CA PHE A 166 -4.19 -6.09 -10.47
C PHE A 166 -5.33 -5.58 -9.59
N LEU A 167 -5.64 -4.29 -9.68
CA LEU A 167 -6.76 -3.68 -9.00
C LEU A 167 -8.11 -4.26 -9.47
N GLY A 168 -8.30 -4.39 -10.78
CA GLY A 168 -9.48 -5.05 -11.36
C GLY A 168 -9.61 -6.52 -10.94
N ALA A 169 -8.50 -7.25 -10.93
CA ALA A 169 -8.45 -8.62 -10.42
C ALA A 169 -8.87 -8.71 -8.95
N GLY A 170 -8.39 -7.76 -8.11
CA GLY A 170 -8.83 -7.64 -6.72
C GLY A 170 -10.33 -7.41 -6.56
N VAL A 171 -10.92 -6.55 -7.39
CA VAL A 171 -12.39 -6.33 -7.41
C VAL A 171 -13.14 -7.62 -7.78
N ILE A 172 -12.64 -8.40 -8.73
CA ILE A 172 -13.25 -9.69 -9.09
C ILE A 172 -13.15 -10.66 -7.91
N LEU A 173 -11.97 -10.77 -7.28
CA LEU A 173 -11.75 -11.63 -6.11
C LEU A 173 -12.64 -11.26 -4.92
N SER A 174 -13.00 -9.98 -4.79
CA SER A 174 -13.90 -9.49 -3.75
C SER A 174 -15.30 -10.12 -3.80
N LYS A 175 -15.70 -10.70 -4.93
CA LYS A 175 -17.00 -11.34 -5.12
C LYS A 175 -17.03 -12.78 -4.58
N PHE A 176 -15.88 -13.34 -4.23
CA PHE A 176 -15.76 -14.69 -3.66
C PHE A 176 -15.58 -14.63 -2.15
N SER A 177 -16.07 -15.65 -1.43
CA SER A 177 -15.81 -15.75 0.00
C SER A 177 -14.35 -16.09 0.26
N LEU A 178 -13.62 -15.15 0.87
CA LEU A 178 -12.23 -15.33 1.32
C LEU A 178 -12.13 -16.00 2.70
N ASP A 179 -13.27 -16.36 3.29
CA ASP A 179 -13.33 -16.76 4.71
C ASP A 179 -12.75 -18.17 4.94
N TRP A 180 -12.61 -18.98 3.90
CA TRP A 180 -12.03 -20.33 3.99
C TRP A 180 -10.54 -20.32 4.31
N ILE A 181 -9.78 -19.31 3.81
CA ILE A 181 -8.32 -19.20 3.99
C ILE A 181 -7.94 -19.04 5.47
N TRP A 182 -8.79 -18.36 6.24
CA TRP A 182 -8.53 -18.04 7.65
C TRP A 182 -9.09 -19.08 8.63
N ARG A 183 -9.79 -20.13 8.15
CA ARG A 183 -10.38 -21.15 9.03
C ARG A 183 -9.35 -22.10 9.66
N GLU A 184 -8.13 -22.17 9.11
CA GLU A 184 -7.12 -23.10 9.57
C GLU A 184 -6.22 -22.52 10.70
N ARG A 185 -6.10 -23.25 11.81
CA ARG A 185 -5.40 -22.82 13.04
C ARG A 185 -3.89 -22.57 12.85
N ARG A 186 -3.24 -23.20 11.87
CA ARG A 186 -1.82 -22.94 11.54
C ARG A 186 -1.66 -21.64 10.77
N THR A 187 -2.51 -21.45 9.76
CA THR A 187 -2.53 -20.27 8.89
C THR A 187 -2.78 -19.00 9.70
N THR A 188 -3.67 -19.06 10.70
CA THR A 188 -3.94 -17.92 11.59
C THR A 188 -2.74 -17.45 12.40
N LYS A 189 -1.91 -18.36 12.94
CA LYS A 189 -0.68 -17.97 13.69
C LYS A 189 0.37 -17.32 12.80
N PHE A 190 0.56 -17.84 11.58
CA PHE A 190 1.56 -17.31 10.65
C PHE A 190 1.16 -15.92 10.09
N LEU A 191 -0.13 -15.71 9.84
CA LEU A 191 -0.63 -14.47 9.26
C LEU A 191 -0.89 -13.36 10.29
N GLU A 192 -0.84 -13.64 11.58
CA GLU A 192 -1.14 -12.67 12.63
C GLU A 192 -0.13 -11.50 12.72
N PRO A 193 1.20 -11.73 12.66
CA PRO A 193 2.17 -10.63 12.57
C PRO A 193 1.98 -9.77 11.32
N LEU A 194 1.70 -10.41 10.17
CA LEU A 194 1.42 -9.70 8.92
C LEU A 194 0.15 -8.85 9.05
N ALA A 195 -0.89 -9.39 9.67
CA ALA A 195 -2.12 -8.65 9.90
C ALA A 195 -1.92 -7.45 10.81
N LEU A 196 -0.98 -7.49 11.75
CA LEU A 196 -0.62 -6.34 12.60
C LEU A 196 -0.02 -5.20 11.76
N VAL A 197 0.96 -5.52 10.91
CA VAL A 197 1.58 -4.56 9.98
C VAL A 197 0.51 -3.96 9.05
N GLY A 198 -0.33 -4.80 8.45
CA GLY A 198 -1.36 -4.36 7.53
C GLY A 198 -2.53 -3.62 8.15
N ARG A 199 -2.56 -3.43 9.48
CA ARG A 199 -3.51 -2.50 10.12
C ARG A 199 -3.17 -1.04 9.84
N TYR A 200 -1.88 -0.73 9.69
CA TYR A 200 -1.39 0.64 9.53
C TYR A 200 -0.53 0.79 8.25
N PRO A 201 -1.01 0.34 7.07
CA PRO A 201 -0.17 0.20 5.90
C PRO A 201 0.37 1.56 5.41
N LEU A 202 -0.44 2.61 5.50
CA LEU A 202 -0.05 3.95 5.04
C LEU A 202 1.01 4.59 5.95
N THR A 203 0.89 4.41 7.27
CA THR A 203 1.86 4.92 8.24
C THR A 203 3.20 4.22 8.10
N ILE A 204 3.19 2.89 7.99
CA ILE A 204 4.42 2.10 7.81
C ILE A 204 5.04 2.41 6.44
N TYR A 205 4.22 2.53 5.38
CA TYR A 205 4.69 2.91 4.06
C TYR A 205 5.36 4.30 4.05
N GLY A 206 4.69 5.32 4.59
CA GLY A 206 5.26 6.66 4.62
C GLY A 206 6.49 6.77 5.52
N GLY A 207 6.45 6.13 6.69
CA GLY A 207 7.53 6.16 7.66
C GLY A 207 8.83 5.54 7.14
N HIS A 208 8.76 4.36 6.52
CA HIS A 208 9.99 3.72 6.03
C HIS A 208 10.60 4.47 4.83
N LEU A 209 9.77 5.01 3.92
CA LEU A 209 10.27 5.82 2.81
C LEU A 209 10.95 7.09 3.32
N ALA A 210 10.31 7.80 4.25
CA ALA A 210 10.92 8.98 4.88
C ALA A 210 12.26 8.67 5.54
N LEU A 211 12.31 7.57 6.29
CA LEU A 211 13.54 7.13 6.93
C LEU A 211 14.62 6.80 5.91
N LEU A 212 14.31 6.02 4.87
CA LEU A 212 15.30 5.64 3.85
C LEU A 212 15.83 6.84 3.08
N ALA A 213 14.97 7.78 2.69
CA ALA A 213 15.41 8.99 2.01
C ALA A 213 16.34 9.84 2.89
N LEU A 214 16.05 9.98 4.17
CA LEU A 214 16.94 10.67 5.11
C LEU A 214 18.29 9.95 5.25
N LEU A 215 18.29 8.62 5.32
CA LEU A 215 19.51 7.83 5.41
C LEU A 215 20.37 7.95 4.14
N VAL A 216 19.76 7.88 2.96
CA VAL A 216 20.46 8.05 1.68
C VAL A 216 21.01 9.48 1.55
N ALA A 217 20.20 10.49 1.88
CA ALA A 217 20.67 11.88 1.88
C ALA A 217 21.85 12.12 2.83
N ALA A 218 21.83 11.47 4.01
CA ALA A 218 22.92 11.52 4.97
C ALA A 218 24.19 10.83 4.47
N ALA A 219 24.05 9.62 3.90
CA ALA A 219 25.17 8.88 3.32
C ALA A 219 25.83 9.64 2.15
N ASN A 220 25.02 10.35 1.36
CA ASN A 220 25.48 11.10 0.18
C ASN A 220 25.88 12.55 0.48
N ASN A 221 25.94 12.98 1.75
CA ASN A 221 26.22 14.37 2.16
C ASN A 221 25.29 15.44 1.54
N GLN A 222 24.08 15.07 1.11
CA GLN A 222 23.11 16.02 0.52
C GLN A 222 22.43 16.90 1.59
N LEU A 223 22.41 16.45 2.85
CA LEU A 223 21.83 17.21 3.96
C LEU A 223 22.60 18.50 4.29
N THR A 224 23.92 18.52 4.09
CA THR A 224 24.75 19.71 4.33
C THR A 224 24.69 20.73 3.19
N SER A 225 24.33 20.31 1.97
CA SER A 225 24.13 21.21 0.83
C SER A 225 22.79 21.95 0.82
N LEU A 226 21.88 21.60 1.73
CA LEU A 226 20.55 22.19 1.86
C LEU A 226 20.44 23.26 2.98
N ILE A 227 21.52 23.45 3.77
CA ILE A 227 21.66 24.46 4.83
C ILE A 227 22.56 25.58 4.32
#